data_AF-A0A2S0NCZ2-F1
#
_entry.id   AF-A0A2S0NCZ2-F1
#
_cell.length_a   1.000
_cell.length_b   1.000
_cell.length_c   1.000
_cell.angle_alpha   90.00
_cell.angle_beta   90.00
_cell.angle_gamma   90.00
#
_symmetry.space_group_name_H-M   'P 1'
#
loop_
_entity.id
_entity.type
_entity.pdbx_description
1 polymer ?
#
loop_
_entity_poly.entity_id
_entity_poly.type
_entity_poly.pdbx_seq_one_letter_code
_entity_poly.pdbx_strand_id
1 'polypeptide(L)'
;MYVLARLSFGFVVGALAVILALQGAIWLMGQAGMAAVQLFPMRAPLPASLPGLTQPAIIGGLWGLLFILIWDRWGRDGIVKGAAFGTLFGLVGPGLVLWVVWPALQGAALFEGGNAGRIAAGAMLAVAFGIGLAWIGQILNGYMRYAVR
;
A
#
# COMPACT_ATOMS: atom_id res chain seq x y z
N MET A 1 23.48 0.11 13.89
CA MET A 1 22.11 0.47 14.36
C MET A 1 21.19 1.05 13.28
N TYR A 2 21.68 1.44 12.09
CA TYR A 2 20.85 2.09 11.07
C TYR A 2 19.85 1.19 10.31
N VAL A 3 20.12 -0.12 10.18
CA VAL A 3 19.28 -1.02 9.38
C VAL A 3 17.94 -1.28 10.07
N LEU A 4 17.95 -1.68 11.35
CA LEU A 4 16.71 -1.94 12.10
C LEU A 4 15.83 -0.68 12.16
N ALA A 5 16.41 0.48 12.47
CA ALA A 5 15.66 1.74 12.48
C ALA A 5 15.02 2.06 11.12
N ARG A 6 15.75 1.82 10.02
CA ARG A 6 15.25 2.02 8.66
C ARG A 6 14.13 1.05 8.29
N LEU A 7 14.27 -0.22 8.67
CA LEU A 7 13.23 -1.22 8.46
C LEU A 7 11.99 -0.88 9.28
N SER A 8 12.13 -0.59 10.57
CA SER A 8 11.00 -0.14 11.40
C SER A 8 10.32 1.10 10.83
N PHE A 9 11.08 2.06 10.31
CA PHE A 9 10.55 3.23 9.61
C PHE A 9 9.73 2.83 8.37
N GLY A 10 10.28 1.99 7.49
CA GLY A 10 9.57 1.50 6.31
C GLY A 10 8.28 0.77 6.68
N PHE A 11 8.31 -0.06 7.72
CA PHE A 11 7.15 -0.76 8.22
C PHE A 11 6.05 0.21 8.70
N VAL A 12 6.41 1.21 9.51
CA VAL A 12 5.46 2.23 10.00
C VAL A 12 4.87 3.04 8.84
N VAL A 13 5.70 3.44 7.87
CA VAL A 13 5.24 4.15 6.66
C VAL A 13 4.23 3.29 5.89
N GLY A 14 4.51 1.99 5.72
CA GLY A 14 3.60 1.06 5.06
C GLY A 14 2.27 0.86 5.78
N ALA A 15 2.31 0.69 7.10
CA ALA A 15 1.10 0.58 7.92
C ALA A 15 0.25 1.86 7.83
N LEU A 16 0.88 3.04 7.93
CA LEU A 16 0.21 4.32 7.80
C LEU A 16 -0.36 4.55 6.40
N ALA A 17 0.36 4.14 5.35
CA ALA A 17 -0.14 4.23 3.97
C ALA A 17 -1.41 3.40 3.76
N VAL A 18 -1.53 2.23 4.41
CA VAL A 18 -2.79 1.49 4.41
C VAL A 18 -3.90 2.26 5.11
N ILE A 19 -3.65 2.72 6.35
CA ILE A 19 -4.68 3.35 7.19
C ILE A 19 -5.17 4.67 6.58
N LEU A 20 -4.26 5.48 6.03
CA LEU A 20 -4.58 6.82 5.53
C LEU A 20 -4.93 6.81 4.05
N ALA A 21 -4.04 6.27 3.21
CA ALA A 21 -4.20 6.40 1.76
C ALA A 21 -5.11 5.32 1.17
N LEU A 22 -4.88 4.04 1.51
CA LEU A 22 -5.69 2.95 0.98
C LEU A 22 -7.14 3.02 1.49
N GLN A 23 -7.36 3.15 2.80
CA GLN A 23 -8.73 3.29 3.34
C GLN A 23 -9.40 4.58 2.88
N GLY A 24 -8.65 5.68 2.75
CA GLY A 24 -9.16 6.92 2.17
C GLY A 24 -9.62 6.74 0.72
N ALA A 25 -8.87 6.01 -0.10
CA ALA A 25 -9.25 5.68 -1.47
C ALA A 25 -10.50 4.78 -1.53
N ILE A 26 -10.58 3.76 -0.68
CA ILE A 26 -11.79 2.91 -0.58
C ILE A 26 -13.00 3.78 -0.20
N TRP A 27 -12.84 4.72 0.73
CA TRP A 27 -13.92 5.61 1.15
C TRP A 27 -14.38 6.50 0.00
N LEU A 28 -13.46 7.13 -0.73
CA LEU A 28 -13.76 7.95 -1.91
C LEU A 28 -14.47 7.15 -3.00
N MET A 29 -14.02 5.92 -3.27
CA MET A 29 -14.66 5.03 -4.24
C MET A 29 -16.10 4.67 -3.81
N GLY A 30 -16.31 4.43 -2.51
CA GLY A 30 -17.63 4.22 -1.94
C GLY A 30 -18.56 5.42 -2.13
N GLN A 31 -18.06 6.65 -1.90
CA GLN A 31 -18.82 7.88 -2.18
C GLN A 31 -19.14 8.07 -3.66
N ALA A 32 -18.25 7.61 -4.54
CA ALA A 32 -18.42 7.66 -6.00
C ALA A 32 -19.36 6.56 -6.55
N GLY A 33 -19.91 5.68 -5.70
CA GLY A 33 -20.73 4.54 -6.13
C GLY A 33 -19.94 3.47 -6.88
N MET A 34 -18.61 3.52 -6.84
CA MET A 34 -17.72 2.57 -7.52
C MET A 34 -17.48 1.36 -6.64
N ALA A 35 -18.34 0.34 -6.80
CA ALA A 35 -18.29 -0.97 -6.14
C ALA A 35 -18.21 -0.94 -4.59
N ALA A 36 -19.00 -1.80 -3.94
CA ALA A 36 -18.96 -1.95 -2.49
C ALA A 36 -17.68 -2.73 -2.06
N VAL A 37 -16.51 -2.12 -2.18
CA VAL A 37 -15.32 -2.58 -1.47
C VAL A 37 -15.58 -2.29 0.01
N GLN A 38 -15.71 -3.34 0.82
CA GLN A 38 -15.95 -3.17 2.25
C GLN A 38 -14.83 -2.34 2.88
N LEU A 39 -15.19 -1.14 3.35
CA LEU A 39 -14.40 -0.39 4.32
C LEU A 39 -14.32 -1.22 5.59
N PHE A 40 -13.09 -1.56 6.00
CA PHE A 40 -12.86 -2.30 7.24
C PHE A 40 -13.64 -3.62 7.32
N PRO A 41 -13.29 -4.66 6.54
CA PRO A 41 -13.90 -5.97 6.74
C PRO A 41 -13.61 -6.44 8.17
N MET A 42 -14.57 -6.26 9.08
CA MET A 42 -14.45 -6.66 10.48
C MET A 42 -14.51 -8.19 10.64
N ARG A 43 -14.77 -8.90 9.54
CA ARG A 43 -14.67 -10.35 9.48
C ARG A 43 -13.22 -10.75 9.26
N ALA A 44 -12.63 -11.40 10.25
CA ALA A 44 -11.31 -11.99 10.13
C ALA A 44 -11.29 -12.99 8.95
N PRO A 45 -10.48 -12.75 7.91
CA PRO A 45 -10.18 -13.77 6.93
C PRO A 45 -9.37 -14.86 7.64
N LEU A 46 -9.93 -16.07 7.74
CA LEU A 46 -9.19 -17.22 8.24
C LEU A 46 -7.99 -17.55 7.31
N PRO A 47 -6.85 -18.04 7.84
CA PRO A 47 -6.66 -18.52 9.21
C PRO A 47 -5.58 -17.72 9.97
N ALA A 48 -5.78 -16.42 10.25
CA ALA A 48 -5.02 -15.72 11.30
C ALA A 48 -5.80 -14.47 11.76
N SER A 49 -6.51 -14.64 12.88
CA SER A 49 -7.55 -13.77 13.44
C SER A 49 -7.06 -12.42 13.99
N LEU A 50 -6.63 -11.52 13.10
CA LEU A 50 -6.38 -10.13 13.44
C LEU A 50 -7.62 -9.27 13.11
N PRO A 51 -8.23 -8.58 14.09
CA PRO A 51 -9.45 -7.80 13.85
C PRO A 51 -9.24 -6.66 12.84
N GLY A 52 -10.19 -6.51 11.91
CA GLY A 52 -10.34 -5.30 11.09
C GLY A 52 -9.08 -4.84 10.34
N LEU A 53 -8.54 -3.68 10.73
CA LEU A 53 -7.42 -3.01 10.04
C LEU A 53 -6.05 -3.63 10.28
N THR A 54 -5.91 -4.50 11.28
CA THR A 54 -4.59 -4.92 11.73
C THR A 54 -3.90 -5.78 10.68
N GLN A 55 -4.61 -6.73 10.06
CA GLN A 55 -4.03 -7.56 9.00
C GLN A 55 -3.60 -6.75 7.77
N PRO A 56 -4.45 -5.91 7.14
CA PRO A 56 -4.01 -5.12 5.99
C PRO A 56 -2.91 -4.13 6.38
N ALA A 57 -2.91 -3.55 7.58
CA ALA A 57 -1.84 -2.68 8.04
C ALA A 57 -0.49 -3.41 8.20
N ILE A 58 -0.48 -4.64 8.72
CA ILE A 58 0.74 -5.46 8.80
C ILE A 58 1.26 -5.80 7.40
N ILE A 59 0.38 -6.25 6.50
CA ILE A 59 0.76 -6.56 5.11
C ILE A 59 1.29 -5.30 4.42
N GLY A 60 0.64 -4.16 4.62
CA GLY A 60 1.10 -2.85 4.14
C GLY A 60 2.47 -2.47 4.71
N GLY A 61 2.69 -2.73 6.00
CA GLY A 61 3.99 -2.54 6.65
C GLY A 61 5.09 -3.41 6.02
N LEU A 62 4.80 -4.67 5.69
CA LEU A 62 5.75 -5.53 4.98
C LEU A 62 6.08 -4.98 3.59
N TRP A 63 5.10 -4.44 2.87
CA TRP A 63 5.35 -3.72 1.62
C TRP A 63 6.19 -2.46 1.83
N GLY A 64 5.96 -1.73 2.94
CA GLY A 64 6.75 -0.57 3.33
C GLY A 64 8.24 -0.90 3.61
N LEU A 65 8.53 -2.09 4.13
CA LEU A 65 9.91 -2.60 4.27
C LEU A 65 10.58 -2.74 2.90
N LEU A 66 9.92 -3.37 1.95
CA LEU A 66 10.45 -3.55 0.59
C LEU A 66 10.60 -2.19 -0.10
N PHE A 67 9.60 -1.33 0.05
CA PHE A 67 9.59 0.01 -0.50
C PHE A 67 10.79 0.84 -0.03
N ILE A 68 11.04 0.92 1.29
CA ILE A 68 12.10 1.77 1.83
C ILE A 68 13.50 1.32 1.38
N LEU A 69 13.69 0.02 1.11
CA LEU A 69 14.95 -0.53 0.62
C LEU A 69 15.26 -0.05 -0.80
N ILE A 70 14.24 0.09 -1.65
CA ILE A 70 14.38 0.49 -3.05
C ILE A 70 14.31 2.02 -3.20
N TRP A 71 13.47 2.67 -2.40
CA TRP A 71 13.17 4.10 -2.46
C TRP A 71 14.40 5.00 -2.40
N ASP A 72 15.37 4.66 -1.54
CA ASP A 72 16.57 5.47 -1.33
C ASP A 72 17.41 5.65 -2.59
N ARG A 73 17.31 4.74 -3.54
CA ARG A 73 18.06 4.84 -4.79
C ARG A 73 17.33 5.65 -5.86
N TRP A 74 15.99 5.60 -5.89
CA TRP A 74 15.21 6.00 -7.07
C TRP A 74 14.14 7.07 -6.79
N GLY A 75 13.52 7.08 -5.60
CA GLY A 75 12.33 7.91 -5.32
C GLY A 75 12.59 9.17 -4.50
N ARG A 76 13.81 9.39 -4.01
CA ARG A 76 14.09 10.41 -2.99
C ARG A 76 14.09 11.86 -3.48
N ASP A 77 14.22 12.10 -4.78
CA ASP A 77 14.45 13.43 -5.35
C ASP A 77 13.15 14.15 -5.70
N GLY A 78 12.35 14.47 -4.68
CA GLY A 78 11.19 15.36 -4.81
C GLY A 78 9.84 14.64 -4.96
N ILE A 79 8.77 15.41 -4.71
CA ILE A 79 7.40 14.89 -4.57
C ILE A 79 6.91 14.22 -5.85
N VAL A 80 7.19 14.81 -7.01
CA VAL A 80 6.72 14.28 -8.31
C VAL A 80 7.39 12.95 -8.65
N LYS A 81 8.72 12.89 -8.53
CA LYS A 81 9.49 11.66 -8.78
C LYS A 81 9.10 10.57 -7.79
N GLY A 82 8.90 10.97 -6.54
CA GLY A 82 8.44 10.09 -5.49
C GLY A 82 7.06 9.50 -5.75
N ALA A 83 6.08 10.32 -6.12
CA ALA A 83 4.74 9.87 -6.47
C ALA A 83 4.76 8.92 -7.67
N ALA A 84 5.52 9.23 -8.73
CA ALA A 84 5.66 8.36 -9.89
C ALA A 84 6.25 6.99 -9.54
N PHE A 85 7.31 6.96 -8.72
CA PHE A 85 7.86 5.71 -8.22
C PHE A 85 6.86 4.97 -7.34
N GLY A 86 6.15 5.67 -6.45
CA GLY A 86 5.09 5.12 -5.61
C GLY A 86 4.00 4.44 -6.42
N THR A 87 3.48 5.11 -7.45
CA THR A 87 2.49 4.57 -8.39
C THR A 87 2.98 3.28 -9.04
N LEU A 88 4.20 3.28 -9.60
CA LEU A 88 4.77 2.09 -10.24
C LEU A 88 4.97 0.96 -9.25
N PHE A 89 5.50 1.27 -8.06
CA PHE A 89 5.70 0.28 -7.00
C PHE A 89 4.37 -0.32 -6.57
N GLY A 90 3.34 0.50 -6.36
CA GLY A 90 2.00 0.04 -5.97
C GLY A 90 1.38 -0.89 -7.01
N LEU A 91 1.40 -0.50 -8.29
CA LEU A 91 0.85 -1.32 -9.38
C LEU A 91 1.63 -2.63 -9.59
N VAL A 92 2.95 -2.55 -9.66
CA VAL A 92 3.80 -3.71 -10.02
C VAL A 92 4.03 -4.62 -8.82
N GLY A 93 4.13 -4.08 -7.61
CA GLY A 93 4.32 -4.87 -6.38
C GLY A 93 2.98 -5.44 -5.89
N PRO A 94 2.30 -4.76 -4.95
CA PRO A 94 1.06 -5.27 -4.37
C PRO A 94 -0.06 -5.46 -5.40
N GLY A 95 -0.15 -4.64 -6.45
CA GLY A 95 -1.16 -4.78 -7.50
C GLY A 95 -1.07 -6.10 -8.26
N LEU A 96 0.12 -6.47 -8.77
CA LEU A 96 0.31 -7.77 -9.44
C LEU A 96 0.15 -8.95 -8.48
N VAL A 97 0.58 -8.82 -7.22
CA VAL A 97 0.33 -9.87 -6.23
C VAL A 97 -1.16 -10.08 -6.02
N LEU A 98 -1.96 -9.00 -5.98
CA LEU A 98 -3.40 -9.07 -5.83
C LEU A 98 -4.11 -9.64 -7.07
N TRP A 99 -3.62 -9.36 -8.28
CA TRP A 99 -4.27 -9.83 -9.52
C TRP A 99 -3.81 -11.21 -9.98
N VAL A 100 -2.62 -11.65 -9.58
CA VAL A 100 -2.00 -12.88 -10.10
C VAL A 100 -1.73 -13.87 -8.99
N VAL A 101 -0.90 -13.50 -8.01
CA VAL A 101 -0.41 -14.45 -7.00
C VAL A 101 -1.54 -14.89 -6.09
N TRP A 102 -2.31 -13.95 -5.55
CA TRP A 102 -3.38 -14.25 -4.61
C TRP A 102 -4.52 -15.06 -5.24
N PRO A 103 -5.06 -14.70 -6.43
CA PRO A 103 -6.06 -15.51 -7.09
C PRO A 103 -5.55 -16.89 -7.48
N ALA A 104 -4.30 -17.00 -7.95
CA ALA A 104 -3.69 -18.30 -8.29
C ALA A 104 -3.61 -19.23 -7.07
N LEU A 105 -3.21 -18.72 -5.90
CA LEU A 105 -3.18 -19.49 -4.66
C LEU A 105 -4.57 -19.94 -4.18
N GLN A 106 -5.61 -19.20 -4.56
CA GLN A 106 -7.00 -19.50 -4.20
C GLN A 106 -7.75 -20.31 -5.26
N GLY A 107 -7.12 -20.63 -6.41
CA GLY A 107 -7.80 -21.24 -7.54
C GLY A 107 -8.87 -20.33 -8.18
N ALA A 108 -8.77 -19.02 -7.99
CA ALA A 108 -9.67 -18.02 -8.54
C ALA A 108 -9.17 -17.49 -9.90
N ALA A 109 -10.04 -16.80 -10.63
CA ALA A 109 -9.69 -16.22 -11.92
C ALA A 109 -8.66 -15.07 -11.77
N LEU A 110 -7.62 -15.11 -12.60
CA LEU A 110 -6.60 -14.05 -12.65
C LEU A 110 -7.20 -12.74 -13.17
N PHE A 111 -6.59 -11.61 -12.80
CA PHE A 111 -7.03 -10.26 -13.22
C PHE A 111 -8.53 -10.04 -13.01
N GLU A 112 -9.06 -10.47 -11.85
CA GLU A 112 -10.47 -10.30 -11.49
C GLU A 112 -11.44 -10.94 -12.52
N GLY A 113 -10.99 -11.97 -13.24
CA GLY A 113 -11.76 -12.63 -14.31
C GLY A 113 -11.92 -11.78 -15.57
N GLY A 114 -11.03 -10.82 -15.81
CA GLY A 114 -11.10 -9.92 -16.96
C GLY A 114 -12.13 -8.79 -16.80
N ASN A 115 -12.71 -8.63 -15.61
CA ASN A 115 -13.66 -7.54 -15.34
C ASN A 115 -12.91 -6.20 -15.26
N ALA A 116 -13.03 -5.38 -16.31
CA ALA A 116 -12.34 -4.09 -16.42
C ALA A 116 -12.63 -3.15 -15.25
N GLY A 117 -13.85 -3.15 -14.70
CA GLY A 117 -14.22 -2.32 -13.55
C GLY A 117 -13.48 -2.73 -12.27
N ARG A 118 -13.38 -4.04 -12.00
CA ARG A 118 -12.62 -4.57 -10.84
C ARG A 118 -11.12 -4.37 -11.00
N ILE A 119 -10.59 -4.53 -12.21
CA ILE A 119 -9.18 -4.24 -12.50
C ILE A 119 -8.89 -2.76 -12.26
N ALA A 120 -9.72 -1.86 -12.80
CA ALA A 120 -9.55 -0.41 -12.60
C ALA A 120 -9.62 -0.03 -11.11
N ALA A 121 -10.58 -0.59 -10.37
CA ALA A 121 -10.70 -0.43 -8.92
C ALA A 121 -9.44 -0.89 -8.17
N GLY A 122 -8.97 -2.11 -8.45
CA GLY A 122 -7.73 -2.64 -7.86
C GLY A 122 -6.51 -1.77 -8.20
N ALA A 123 -6.45 -1.22 -9.41
CA ALA A 123 -5.37 -0.37 -9.86
C ALA A 123 -5.37 0.96 -9.09
N MET A 124 -6.54 1.59 -8.94
CA MET A 124 -6.69 2.82 -8.16
C MET A 124 -6.25 2.63 -6.71
N LEU A 125 -6.64 1.52 -6.08
CA LEU A 125 -6.25 1.18 -4.71
C LEU A 125 -4.73 0.95 -4.58
N ALA A 126 -4.14 0.20 -5.52
CA ALA A 126 -2.70 -0.04 -5.56
C ALA A 126 -1.90 1.26 -5.76
N VAL A 127 -2.37 2.14 -6.64
CA VAL A 127 -1.79 3.47 -6.87
C VAL A 127 -1.92 4.34 -5.62
N ALA A 128 -3.09 4.40 -5.00
CA ALA A 128 -3.31 5.19 -3.79
C ALA A 128 -2.38 4.75 -2.66
N PHE A 129 -2.22 3.44 -2.44
CA PHE A 129 -1.27 2.91 -1.48
C PHE A 129 0.18 3.29 -1.82
N GLY A 130 0.59 3.11 -3.08
CA GLY A 130 1.93 3.43 -3.55
C GLY A 130 2.29 4.92 -3.43
N ILE A 131 1.37 5.81 -3.78
CA ILE A 131 1.51 7.26 -3.58
C ILE A 131 1.55 7.58 -2.08
N GLY A 132 0.71 6.93 -1.27
CA GLY A 132 0.72 7.06 0.19
C GLY A 132 2.08 6.73 0.80
N LEU A 133 2.70 5.62 0.39
CA LEU A 133 4.06 5.24 0.80
C LEU A 133 5.08 6.33 0.49
N ALA A 134 5.07 6.82 -0.75
CA ALA A 134 5.96 7.87 -1.22
C ALA A 134 5.81 9.17 -0.41
N TRP A 135 4.57 9.63 -0.26
CA TRP A 135 4.27 10.90 0.38
C TRP A 135 4.55 10.88 1.89
N ILE A 136 4.06 9.86 2.61
CA ILE A 136 4.29 9.69 4.04
C ILE A 136 5.78 9.49 4.31
N GLY A 137 6.45 8.65 3.50
CA GLY A 137 7.89 8.42 3.61
C GLY A 137 8.70 9.71 3.43
N GLN A 138 8.31 10.57 2.50
CA GLN A 138 8.97 11.85 2.26
C GLN A 138 8.77 12.83 3.42
N ILE A 139 7.55 12.95 3.93
CA ILE A 139 7.22 13.81 5.07
C ILE A 139 8.01 13.39 6.33
N LEU A 140 7.93 12.11 6.71
CA LEU A 140 8.56 11.63 7.94
C LEU A 140 10.09 11.65 7.85
N ASN A 141 10.66 11.37 6.68
CA ASN A 141 12.12 11.50 6.46
C ASN A 141 12.57 12.97 6.54
N GLY A 142 11.73 13.92 6.07
CA GLY A 142 11.94 15.34 6.30
C GLY A 142 12.07 15.66 7.78
N TYR A 143 11.07 15.28 8.58
CA TYR A 143 11.08 15.51 10.04
C TYR A 143 12.29 14.89 10.76
N MET A 144 12.68 13.66 10.43
CA MET A 144 13.85 13.03 11.07
C MET A 144 15.16 13.77 10.77
N ARG A 145 15.31 14.37 9.58
CA ARG A 145 16.49 15.19 9.26
C ARG A 145 16.56 16.49 10.06
N TYR A 146 15.41 17.04 10.44
CA TYR A 146 15.34 18.25 11.28
C TYR A 146 15.54 17.94 12.77
N ALA A 147 15.06 16.80 13.26
CA ALA A 147 15.15 16.43 14.67
C ALA A 147 16.52 15.91 15.13
N VAL A 148 17.40 15.55 14.19
CA VAL A 148 18.75 14.98 14.47
C VAL A 148 19.87 16.00 14.19
N ARG A 149 19.53 17.27 14.01
CA ARG A 149 20.48 18.39 14.02
C ARG A 149 20.45 19.08 15.37
#